data_AF-A0A3D3A960-F1
#
_entry.id   AF-A0A3D3A960-F1
#
_cell.length_a   1.000
_cell.length_b   1.000
_cell.length_c   1.000
_cell.angle_alpha   90.00
_cell.angle_beta   90.00
_cell.angle_gamma   90.00
#
_symmetry.space_group_name_H-M   'P 1'
#
loop_
_entity.id
_entity.type
_entity.pdbx_description
1 polymer ?
#
loop_
_entity_poly.entity_id
_entity_poly.type
_entity_poly.pdbx_seq_one_letter_code
_entity_poly.pdbx_strand_id
1 'polypeptide(L)'
;NNGATDAAWLQSQDAGWHDERRRNFEKLLAGKPVRQDLVSDGWTDAFKLLVGGLRDRAPSRARIAFWALTGLFNPRLYRQGMKKYLTDKAMRFMNVAEAMEIADYHKMQSIRDRVDNVVEDTDTADALKPYYRLFCKRPCFHDDYLATFNRPNVQLVDTDGRGVERVTENAVMFDGVAYEVDCIIFATGFEVGTDYARRAGYQVTGVDGLAISDKWADGMTSYHGMHTRGFPNAYFFGPLQGGFSANFTYALDEQARHVAYIVDAMKQRGKKRVEASPEAEAAWVNEIVEKARETESFQAACTPGYYNNEGHLTRRRQDQAYGEGPVAFFDLLAKWRTQDRLDGLDIA
;
A
#
# COMPACT_ATOMS: atom_id res chain seq x y z
N ASN A 1 -21.45 2.87 5.36
CA ASN A 1 -20.26 2.52 6.19
C ASN A 1 -20.15 3.36 7.46
N ASN A 2 -20.87 4.48 7.56
CA ASN A 2 -20.81 5.35 8.74
C ASN A 2 -21.84 4.92 9.78
N GLY A 3 -21.47 4.98 11.05
CA GLY A 3 -22.35 4.67 12.18
C GLY A 3 -21.82 5.29 13.47
N ALA A 4 -22.72 5.56 14.40
CA ALA A 4 -22.31 6.00 15.74
C ALA A 4 -21.49 4.90 16.42
N THR A 5 -20.48 5.29 17.20
CA THR A 5 -19.72 4.33 18.01
C THR A 5 -20.62 3.73 19.08
N ASP A 6 -20.69 2.40 19.14
CA ASP A 6 -21.31 1.69 20.26
C ASP A 6 -20.44 1.83 21.50
N ALA A 7 -20.93 2.60 22.48
CA ALA A 7 -20.23 2.86 23.73
C ALA A 7 -20.07 1.60 24.60
N ALA A 8 -21.06 0.70 24.58
CA ALA A 8 -21.00 -0.54 25.35
C ALA A 8 -19.94 -1.48 24.77
N TRP A 9 -19.89 -1.58 23.43
CA TRP A 9 -18.81 -2.30 22.75
C TRP A 9 -17.44 -1.71 23.09
N LEU A 10 -17.27 -0.39 23.02
CA LEU A 10 -15.98 0.25 23.30
C LEU A 10 -15.50 -0.01 24.73
N GLN A 11 -16.41 0.06 25.70
CA GLN A 11 -16.11 -0.19 27.12
C GLN A 11 -15.81 -1.65 27.43
N SER A 12 -16.28 -2.59 26.60
CA SER A 12 -16.06 -4.02 26.82
C SER A 12 -14.73 -4.54 26.27
N GLN A 13 -13.89 -3.69 25.68
CA GLN A 13 -12.66 -4.14 25.02
C GLN A 13 -11.50 -4.32 26.00
N ASP A 14 -10.74 -5.40 25.84
CA ASP A 14 -9.54 -5.68 26.63
C ASP A 14 -8.36 -4.77 26.28
N ALA A 15 -7.39 -4.64 27.19
CA ALA A 15 -6.15 -3.92 26.91
C ALA A 15 -5.43 -4.49 25.67
N GLY A 16 -5.05 -3.62 24.73
CA GLY A 16 -4.43 -4.02 23.46
C GLY A 16 -5.40 -4.26 22.30
N TRP A 17 -6.72 -4.15 22.50
CA TRP A 17 -7.73 -4.38 21.47
C TRP A 17 -7.48 -3.59 20.17
N HIS A 18 -6.99 -2.36 20.28
CA HIS A 18 -6.79 -1.50 19.11
C HIS A 18 -5.66 -2.06 18.23
N ASP A 19 -4.59 -2.57 18.83
CA ASP A 19 -3.51 -3.20 18.09
C ASP A 19 -3.97 -4.50 17.41
N GLU A 20 -4.74 -5.32 18.14
CA GLU A 20 -5.36 -6.52 17.58
C GLU A 20 -6.26 -6.18 16.38
N ARG A 21 -7.09 -5.14 16.50
CA ARG A 21 -7.99 -4.70 15.43
C ARG A 21 -7.24 -4.20 14.20
N ARG A 22 -6.20 -3.38 14.37
CA ARG A 22 -5.35 -2.91 13.25
C ARG A 22 -4.60 -4.08 12.60
N ARG A 23 -4.09 -5.02 13.39
CA ARG A 23 -3.38 -6.21 12.88
C ARG A 23 -4.34 -7.19 12.19
N ASN A 24 -5.58 -7.29 12.64
CA ASN A 24 -6.65 -8.05 11.98
C ASN A 24 -6.95 -7.47 10.59
N PHE A 25 -7.14 -6.15 10.52
CA PHE A 25 -7.34 -5.42 9.27
C PHE A 25 -6.20 -5.67 8.27
N GLU A 26 -4.94 -5.49 8.70
CA GLU A 26 -3.79 -5.70 7.81
C GLU A 26 -3.62 -7.15 7.36
N LYS A 27 -3.99 -8.12 8.20
CA LYS A 27 -4.01 -9.53 7.79
C LYS A 27 -5.01 -9.77 6.67
N LEU A 28 -6.22 -9.21 6.77
CA LEU A 28 -7.24 -9.30 5.72
C LEU A 28 -6.76 -8.67 4.41
N LEU A 29 -6.17 -7.47 4.47
CA LEU A 29 -5.62 -6.78 3.29
C LEU A 29 -4.44 -7.55 2.67
N ALA A 30 -3.65 -8.25 3.49
CA ALA A 30 -2.59 -9.15 3.01
C ALA A 30 -3.11 -10.52 2.53
N GLY A 31 -4.43 -10.73 2.50
CA GLY A 31 -5.07 -11.99 2.12
C GLY A 31 -4.80 -13.16 3.07
N LYS A 32 -4.41 -12.86 4.32
CA LYS A 32 -4.19 -13.86 5.36
C LYS A 32 -5.53 -14.21 6.03
N PRO A 33 -5.76 -15.48 6.36
CA PRO A 33 -6.99 -15.89 7.04
C PRO A 33 -7.06 -15.27 8.44
N VAL A 34 -8.24 -14.76 8.78
CA VAL A 34 -8.60 -14.31 10.13
C VAL A 34 -9.87 -15.04 10.57
N ARG A 35 -10.03 -15.23 11.90
CA ARG A 35 -11.21 -15.92 12.45
C ARG A 35 -12.47 -15.07 12.31
N GLN A 36 -12.34 -13.77 12.53
CA GLN A 36 -13.41 -12.79 12.46
C GLN A 36 -12.83 -11.52 11.84
N ASP A 37 -13.63 -10.83 11.03
CA ASP A 37 -13.31 -9.50 10.55
C ASP A 37 -13.77 -8.46 11.58
N LEU A 38 -12.80 -7.80 12.22
CA LEU A 38 -13.06 -6.83 13.30
C LEU A 38 -13.36 -5.42 12.78
N VAL A 39 -13.20 -5.17 11.47
CA VAL A 39 -13.49 -3.88 10.85
C VAL A 39 -14.81 -3.96 10.07
N SER A 40 -14.99 -5.02 9.28
CA SER A 40 -16.22 -5.33 8.54
C SER A 40 -16.77 -4.13 7.75
N ASP A 41 -15.92 -3.53 6.93
CA ASP A 41 -16.24 -2.37 6.11
C ASP A 41 -15.92 -2.59 4.62
N GLY A 42 -16.08 -1.53 3.83
CA GLY A 42 -15.81 -1.58 2.39
C GLY A 42 -14.37 -1.93 2.03
N TRP A 43 -13.38 -1.68 2.89
CA TRP A 43 -12.01 -2.13 2.66
C TRP A 43 -11.90 -3.63 2.79
N THR A 44 -12.39 -4.21 3.89
CA THR A 44 -12.24 -5.65 4.11
C THR A 44 -13.07 -6.46 3.13
N ASP A 45 -14.23 -5.97 2.70
CA ASP A 45 -15.06 -6.61 1.67
C ASP A 45 -14.40 -6.64 0.29
N ALA A 46 -13.64 -5.59 -0.07
CA ALA A 46 -12.87 -5.56 -1.31
C ALA A 46 -11.83 -6.71 -1.35
N PHE A 47 -11.20 -7.02 -0.23
CA PHE A 47 -10.19 -8.08 -0.14
C PHE A 47 -10.78 -9.48 0.08
N LYS A 48 -11.91 -9.61 0.80
CA LYS A 48 -12.58 -10.91 1.00
C LYS A 48 -12.96 -11.57 -0.33
N LEU A 49 -13.48 -10.80 -1.28
CA LEU A 49 -13.89 -11.34 -2.58
C LEU A 49 -12.70 -11.84 -3.40
N LEU A 50 -11.56 -11.13 -3.35
CA LEU A 50 -10.33 -11.53 -4.04
C LEU A 50 -9.75 -12.84 -3.48
N VAL A 51 -9.88 -13.09 -2.18
CA VAL A 51 -9.23 -14.22 -1.50
C VAL A 51 -10.18 -15.40 -1.31
N GLY A 52 -11.48 -15.15 -1.16
CA GLY A 52 -12.51 -16.17 -0.95
C GLY A 52 -12.57 -17.19 -2.07
N GLY A 53 -12.53 -16.73 -3.33
CA GLY A 53 -12.57 -17.59 -4.52
C GLY A 53 -11.32 -18.45 -4.75
N LEU A 54 -10.24 -18.22 -4.00
CA LEU A 54 -9.03 -19.06 -4.05
C LEU A 54 -9.15 -20.29 -3.15
N ARG A 55 -9.91 -20.20 -2.06
CA ARG A 55 -10.05 -21.29 -1.08
C ARG A 55 -10.75 -22.51 -1.68
N ASP A 56 -11.76 -22.28 -2.51
CA ASP A 56 -12.52 -23.35 -3.18
C ASP A 56 -11.71 -24.09 -4.24
N ARG A 57 -10.65 -23.45 -4.76
CA ARG A 57 -9.73 -24.04 -5.73
C ARG A 57 -8.55 -24.79 -5.08
N ALA A 58 -8.43 -24.74 -3.76
CA ALA A 58 -7.26 -25.26 -3.05
C ALA A 58 -7.02 -26.77 -3.30
N PRO A 59 -5.76 -27.19 -3.54
CA PRO A 59 -5.46 -28.60 -3.79
C PRO A 59 -5.69 -29.45 -2.54
N SER A 60 -6.23 -30.66 -2.73
CA SER A 60 -6.42 -31.61 -1.63
C SER A 60 -5.10 -32.06 -1.02
N ARG A 61 -5.13 -32.50 0.25
CA ARG A 61 -3.94 -32.99 0.96
C ARG A 61 -3.26 -34.15 0.21
N ALA A 62 -4.04 -35.03 -0.42
CA ALA A 62 -3.53 -36.13 -1.25
C ALA A 62 -2.76 -35.63 -2.47
N ARG A 63 -3.23 -34.56 -3.14
CA ARG A 63 -2.55 -33.96 -4.29
C ARG A 63 -1.24 -33.27 -3.88
N ILE A 64 -1.22 -32.60 -2.74
CA ILE A 64 0.00 -32.00 -2.18
C ILE A 64 1.02 -33.11 -1.86
N ALA A 65 0.60 -34.21 -1.23
CA ALA A 65 1.46 -35.35 -0.93
C ALA A 65 2.02 -35.99 -2.21
N PHE A 66 1.18 -36.15 -3.25
CA PHE A 66 1.63 -36.63 -4.55
C PHE A 66 2.67 -35.71 -5.20
N TRP A 67 2.51 -34.38 -5.10
CA TRP A 67 3.51 -33.44 -5.61
C TRP A 67 4.81 -33.44 -4.81
N ALA A 68 4.75 -33.66 -3.50
CA ALA A 68 5.95 -33.80 -2.67
C ALA A 68 6.73 -35.06 -3.07
N LEU A 69 6.04 -36.19 -3.24
CA LEU A 69 6.64 -37.46 -3.67
C LEU A 69 7.23 -37.37 -5.08
N THR A 70 6.46 -36.88 -6.05
CA THR A 70 6.95 -36.72 -7.44
C THR A 70 8.00 -35.61 -7.57
N GLY A 71 8.01 -34.64 -6.65
CA GLY A 71 8.98 -33.55 -6.60
C GLY A 71 10.40 -34.03 -6.31
N LEU A 72 10.59 -35.14 -5.61
CA LEU A 72 11.91 -35.73 -5.32
C LEU A 72 12.69 -36.08 -6.59
N PHE A 73 11.99 -36.34 -7.70
CA PHE A 73 12.56 -36.61 -9.02
C PHE A 73 12.64 -35.37 -9.92
N ASN A 74 12.29 -34.18 -9.40
CA ASN A 74 12.25 -32.94 -10.19
C ASN A 74 13.43 -32.01 -9.82
N PRO A 75 14.32 -31.66 -10.77
CA PRO A 75 15.46 -30.78 -10.52
C PRO A 75 15.08 -29.37 -10.02
N ARG A 76 13.84 -28.91 -10.24
CA ARG A 76 13.37 -27.61 -9.71
C ARG A 76 13.21 -27.62 -8.19
N LEU A 77 12.88 -28.78 -7.59
CA LEU A 77 12.77 -28.91 -6.14
C LEU A 77 14.07 -28.55 -5.44
N TYR A 78 15.19 -29.10 -5.93
CA TYR A 78 16.51 -28.89 -5.33
C TYR A 78 17.03 -27.46 -5.52
N ARG A 79 16.62 -26.77 -6.58
CA ARG A 79 16.96 -25.36 -6.81
C ARG A 79 16.13 -24.37 -5.98
N GLN A 80 14.85 -24.68 -5.74
CA GLN A 80 13.90 -23.73 -5.13
C GLN A 80 13.60 -24.04 -3.66
N GLY A 81 13.89 -25.25 -3.20
CA GLY A 81 13.43 -25.78 -1.92
C GLY A 81 11.97 -26.24 -1.94
N MET A 82 11.62 -27.16 -1.04
CA MET A 82 10.31 -27.84 -1.00
C MET A 82 9.13 -26.88 -0.83
N LYS A 83 9.26 -25.88 0.05
CA LYS A 83 8.19 -24.93 0.32
C LYS A 83 7.82 -24.13 -0.93
N LYS A 84 8.81 -23.56 -1.63
CA LYS A 84 8.59 -22.77 -2.86
C LYS A 84 8.08 -23.65 -3.99
N TYR A 85 8.66 -24.84 -4.18
CA TYR A 85 8.21 -25.80 -5.18
C TYR A 85 6.73 -26.18 -5.04
N LEU A 86 6.30 -26.55 -3.83
CA LEU A 86 4.91 -26.91 -3.56
C LEU A 86 3.97 -25.70 -3.69
N THR A 87 4.40 -24.53 -3.25
CA THR A 87 3.65 -23.27 -3.40
C THR A 87 3.43 -22.94 -4.88
N ASP A 88 4.48 -22.99 -5.71
CA ASP A 88 4.39 -22.72 -7.15
C ASP A 88 3.50 -23.72 -7.89
N LYS A 89 3.50 -25.00 -7.47
CA LYS A 89 2.58 -26.01 -8.02
C LYS A 89 1.15 -25.76 -7.59
N ALA A 90 0.91 -25.43 -6.32
CA ALA A 90 -0.42 -25.10 -5.83
C ALA A 90 -0.97 -23.86 -6.52
N MET A 91 -0.18 -22.79 -6.68
CA MET A 91 -0.62 -21.57 -7.38
C MET A 91 -0.98 -21.84 -8.84
N ARG A 92 -0.19 -22.64 -9.56
CA ARG A 92 -0.52 -23.04 -10.94
C ARG A 92 -1.77 -23.89 -11.01
N PHE A 93 -1.95 -24.82 -10.09
CA PHE A 93 -3.13 -25.68 -10.02
C PHE A 93 -4.41 -24.87 -9.75
N MET A 94 -4.32 -23.87 -8.87
CA MET A 94 -5.46 -23.01 -8.52
C MET A 94 -5.78 -21.96 -9.60
N ASN A 95 -4.95 -21.84 -10.64
CA ASN A 95 -4.96 -20.74 -11.62
C ASN A 95 -5.19 -19.36 -10.95
N VAL A 96 -4.34 -19.05 -9.96
CA VAL A 96 -4.54 -17.88 -9.06
C VAL A 96 -4.71 -16.57 -9.84
N ALA A 97 -4.00 -16.40 -10.95
CA ALA A 97 -4.09 -15.18 -11.76
C ALA A 97 -5.49 -14.99 -12.35
N GLU A 98 -6.03 -16.00 -13.03
CA GLU A 98 -7.40 -15.99 -13.57
C GLU A 98 -8.43 -15.84 -12.44
N ALA A 99 -8.23 -16.56 -11.33
CA ALA A 99 -9.12 -16.48 -10.18
C ALA A 99 -9.21 -15.06 -9.61
N MET A 100 -8.07 -14.37 -9.49
CA MET A 100 -8.01 -12.99 -9.03
C MET A 100 -8.63 -12.02 -10.04
N GLU A 101 -8.45 -12.25 -11.34
CA GLU A 101 -9.06 -11.45 -12.41
C GLU A 101 -10.59 -11.57 -12.43
N ILE A 102 -11.12 -12.78 -12.26
CA ILE A 102 -12.57 -13.01 -12.13
C ILE A 102 -13.12 -12.33 -10.87
N ALA A 103 -12.41 -12.45 -9.74
CA ALA A 103 -12.84 -11.81 -8.49
C ALA A 103 -12.81 -10.28 -8.59
N ASP A 104 -11.78 -9.72 -9.25
CA ASP A 104 -11.69 -8.31 -9.59
C ASP A 104 -12.86 -7.87 -10.47
N TYR A 105 -13.15 -8.62 -11.54
CA TYR A 105 -14.27 -8.37 -12.44
C TYR A 105 -15.60 -8.32 -11.68
N HIS A 106 -15.91 -9.33 -10.86
CA HIS A 106 -17.14 -9.34 -10.05
C HIS A 106 -17.21 -8.16 -9.09
N LYS A 107 -16.10 -7.80 -8.44
CA LYS A 107 -16.08 -6.66 -7.52
C LYS A 107 -16.30 -5.35 -8.28
N MET A 108 -15.58 -5.12 -9.36
CA MET A 108 -15.73 -3.91 -10.16
C MET A 108 -17.10 -3.83 -10.82
N GLN A 109 -17.69 -4.96 -11.24
CA GLN A 109 -19.06 -4.97 -11.75
C GLN A 109 -20.07 -4.59 -10.67
N SER A 110 -19.95 -5.13 -9.45
CA SER A 110 -20.84 -4.71 -8.35
C SER A 110 -20.75 -3.20 -8.02
N ILE A 111 -19.58 -2.57 -8.28
CA ILE A 111 -19.42 -1.12 -8.13
C ILE A 111 -20.16 -0.39 -9.25
N ARG A 112 -20.09 -0.88 -10.49
CA ARG A 112 -20.82 -0.30 -11.64
C ARG A 112 -22.33 -0.47 -11.47
N ASP A 113 -22.78 -1.65 -11.07
CA ASP A 113 -24.19 -1.92 -10.79
C ASP A 113 -24.71 -0.97 -9.68
N ARG A 114 -23.89 -0.64 -8.68
CA ARG A 114 -24.27 0.37 -7.68
C ARG A 114 -24.48 1.75 -8.28
N VAL A 115 -23.70 2.15 -9.28
CA VAL A 115 -23.90 3.42 -9.98
C VAL A 115 -25.24 3.41 -10.72
N ASP A 116 -25.48 2.36 -11.52
CA ASP A 116 -26.72 2.22 -12.30
C ASP A 116 -27.98 2.16 -11.43
N ASN A 117 -27.87 1.63 -10.20
CA ASN A 117 -29.00 1.55 -9.27
C ASN A 117 -29.28 2.87 -8.52
N VAL A 118 -28.33 3.80 -8.45
CA VAL A 118 -28.44 5.01 -7.62
C VAL A 118 -28.61 6.27 -8.46
N VAL A 119 -27.96 6.35 -9.62
CA VAL A 119 -27.98 7.53 -10.50
C VAL A 119 -29.10 7.38 -11.51
N GLU A 120 -30.03 8.34 -11.53
CA GLU A 120 -31.27 8.25 -12.32
C GLU A 120 -31.04 8.55 -13.82
N ASP A 121 -30.14 9.49 -14.13
CA ASP A 121 -29.76 9.85 -15.49
C ASP A 121 -28.74 8.86 -16.06
N THR A 122 -29.05 8.23 -17.20
CA THR A 122 -28.25 7.15 -17.77
C THR A 122 -26.88 7.63 -18.24
N ASP A 123 -26.80 8.82 -18.83
CA ASP A 123 -25.55 9.36 -19.37
C ASP A 123 -24.58 9.72 -18.23
N THR A 124 -25.12 10.33 -17.16
CA THR A 124 -24.36 10.60 -15.93
C THR A 124 -23.91 9.31 -15.24
N ALA A 125 -24.77 8.29 -15.18
CA ALA A 125 -24.43 6.98 -14.62
C ALA A 125 -23.30 6.32 -15.42
N ASP A 126 -23.38 6.34 -16.75
CA ASP A 126 -22.35 5.82 -17.66
C ASP A 126 -21.00 6.50 -17.43
N ALA A 127 -20.97 7.82 -17.33
CA ALA A 127 -19.75 8.59 -17.06
C ALA A 127 -19.15 8.34 -15.66
N LEU A 128 -19.97 7.99 -14.66
CA LEU A 128 -19.50 7.69 -13.30
C LEU A 128 -18.94 6.28 -13.11
N LYS A 129 -19.14 5.37 -14.09
CA LYS A 129 -18.70 3.98 -13.99
C LYS A 129 -17.17 3.85 -14.19
N PRO A 130 -16.42 3.30 -13.22
CA PRO A 130 -14.99 3.13 -13.37
C PRO A 130 -14.64 1.89 -14.23
N TYR A 131 -13.84 2.09 -15.28
CA TYR A 131 -13.35 1.04 -16.17
C TYR A 131 -11.84 0.79 -16.00
N TYR A 132 -11.46 0.42 -14.78
CA TYR A 132 -10.11 -0.03 -14.43
C TYR A 132 -10.18 -1.18 -13.41
N ARG A 133 -9.05 -1.87 -13.17
CA ARG A 133 -8.97 -2.95 -12.19
C ARG A 133 -8.98 -2.42 -10.76
N LEU A 134 -9.54 -3.16 -9.82
CA LEU A 134 -9.53 -2.80 -8.39
C LEU A 134 -8.09 -2.57 -7.93
N PHE A 135 -7.88 -1.51 -7.16
CA PHE A 135 -6.57 -1.05 -6.70
C PHE A 135 -5.63 -0.46 -7.76
N CYS A 136 -6.09 -0.20 -8.99
CA CYS A 136 -5.43 0.79 -9.86
C CYS A 136 -5.50 2.20 -9.26
N LYS A 137 -6.50 2.45 -8.42
CA LYS A 137 -6.70 3.67 -7.64
C LYS A 137 -7.05 3.30 -6.20
N ARG A 138 -6.90 4.25 -5.27
CA ARG A 138 -7.37 4.08 -3.89
C ARG A 138 -8.91 4.01 -3.90
N PRO A 139 -9.53 2.97 -3.31
CA PRO A 139 -10.98 2.91 -3.20
C PRO A 139 -11.53 4.07 -2.38
N CYS A 140 -12.64 4.64 -2.84
CA CYS A 140 -13.40 5.67 -2.14
C CYS A 140 -14.72 5.08 -1.66
N PHE A 141 -15.13 5.44 -0.44
CA PHE A 141 -16.37 4.99 0.17
C PHE A 141 -17.18 6.22 0.55
N HIS A 142 -18.35 6.37 -0.06
CA HIS A 142 -19.27 7.46 0.25
C HIS A 142 -20.69 6.95 0.08
N ASP A 143 -21.55 7.29 1.03
CA ASP A 143 -22.94 6.83 1.02
C ASP A 143 -23.80 7.75 0.11
N ASP A 144 -23.56 9.07 0.12
CA ASP A 144 -24.36 10.07 -0.64
C ASP A 144 -23.76 10.62 -1.96
N TYR A 145 -22.52 10.28 -2.34
CA TYR A 145 -21.85 10.91 -3.49
C TYR A 145 -22.60 10.66 -4.80
N LEU A 146 -23.01 9.41 -5.05
CA LEU A 146 -23.73 9.05 -6.27
C LEU A 146 -25.11 9.71 -6.32
N ALA A 147 -25.87 9.69 -5.22
CA ALA A 147 -27.19 10.31 -5.13
C ALA A 147 -27.15 11.84 -5.30
N THR A 148 -25.99 12.47 -5.08
CA THR A 148 -25.82 13.91 -5.28
C THR A 148 -26.07 14.31 -6.74
N PHE A 149 -25.80 13.43 -7.71
CA PHE A 149 -26.00 13.70 -9.14
C PHE A 149 -27.47 13.66 -9.58
N ASN A 150 -28.39 13.18 -8.75
CA ASN A 150 -29.83 13.24 -9.04
C ASN A 150 -30.45 14.61 -8.68
N ARG A 151 -29.66 15.52 -8.10
CA ARG A 151 -30.14 16.85 -7.72
C ARG A 151 -30.21 17.76 -8.95
N PRO A 152 -31.27 18.57 -9.10
CA PRO A 152 -31.43 19.44 -10.27
C PRO A 152 -30.38 20.55 -10.38
N ASN A 153 -29.59 20.78 -9.33
CA ASN A 153 -28.56 21.81 -9.25
C ASN A 153 -27.13 21.25 -9.36
N VAL A 154 -26.98 19.99 -9.77
CA VAL A 154 -25.69 19.31 -9.92
C VAL A 154 -25.57 18.82 -11.35
N GLN A 155 -24.43 19.13 -11.99
CA GLN A 155 -24.12 18.67 -13.33
C GLN A 155 -22.76 17.96 -13.29
N LEU A 156 -22.71 16.75 -13.84
CA LEU A 156 -21.44 16.10 -14.16
C LEU A 156 -20.99 16.58 -15.55
N VAL A 157 -19.75 17.02 -15.65
CA VAL A 157 -19.09 17.30 -16.92
C VAL A 157 -17.97 16.29 -17.07
N ASP A 158 -18.23 15.21 -17.82
CA ASP A 158 -17.20 14.24 -18.15
C ASP A 158 -16.21 14.85 -19.16
N THR A 159 -14.91 14.63 -18.92
CA THR A 159 -13.85 15.17 -19.77
C THR A 159 -13.28 14.15 -20.76
N ASP A 160 -13.90 12.97 -20.86
CA ASP A 160 -13.45 11.86 -21.72
C ASP A 160 -11.96 11.52 -21.50
N GLY A 161 -11.54 11.57 -20.23
CA GLY A 161 -10.15 11.35 -19.82
C GLY A 161 -9.13 12.41 -20.28
N ARG A 162 -9.54 13.48 -20.98
CA ARG A 162 -8.65 14.55 -21.47
C ARG A 162 -8.32 15.60 -20.41
N GLY A 163 -9.16 15.73 -19.39
CA GLY A 163 -9.08 16.82 -18.40
C GLY A 163 -9.56 18.16 -18.96
N VAL A 164 -9.54 19.19 -18.11
CA VAL A 164 -9.95 20.55 -18.48
C VAL A 164 -8.91 21.22 -19.39
N GLU A 165 -9.34 22.04 -20.34
CA GLU A 165 -8.44 22.68 -21.30
C GLU A 165 -7.72 23.88 -20.69
N ARG A 166 -8.49 24.77 -20.05
CA ARG A 166 -8.01 26.00 -19.41
C ARG A 166 -9.06 26.59 -18.49
N VAL A 167 -8.61 27.49 -17.63
CA VAL A 167 -9.46 28.39 -16.85
C VAL A 167 -9.36 29.79 -17.45
N THR A 168 -10.49 30.48 -17.52
CA THR A 168 -10.60 31.90 -17.92
C THR A 168 -10.88 32.77 -16.70
N GLU A 169 -11.12 34.06 -16.90
CA GLU A 169 -11.50 34.97 -15.81
C GLU A 169 -12.79 34.52 -15.08
N ASN A 170 -13.75 33.92 -15.79
CA ASN A 170 -15.07 33.60 -15.25
C ASN A 170 -15.57 32.16 -15.56
N ALA A 171 -14.76 31.32 -16.22
CA ALA A 171 -15.21 30.00 -16.67
C ALA A 171 -14.11 28.94 -16.69
N VAL A 172 -14.51 27.68 -16.53
CA VAL A 172 -13.71 26.50 -16.88
C VAL A 172 -14.05 26.09 -18.32
N MET A 173 -13.03 25.84 -19.15
CA MET A 173 -13.22 25.48 -20.55
C MET A 173 -13.02 23.98 -20.76
N PHE A 174 -13.95 23.35 -21.46
CA PHE A 174 -13.81 21.98 -21.94
C PHE A 174 -14.59 21.77 -23.24
N ASP A 175 -13.96 21.15 -24.23
CA ASP A 175 -14.52 20.84 -25.55
C ASP A 175 -15.07 22.07 -26.29
N GLY A 176 -14.36 23.20 -26.15
CA GLY A 176 -14.79 24.49 -26.69
C GLY A 176 -15.99 25.14 -25.98
N VAL A 177 -16.55 24.52 -24.94
CA VAL A 177 -17.65 25.04 -24.12
C VAL A 177 -17.11 25.79 -22.91
N ALA A 178 -17.70 26.95 -22.62
CA ALA A 178 -17.42 27.73 -21.41
C ALA A 178 -18.43 27.38 -20.31
N TYR A 179 -17.95 26.86 -19.19
CA TYR A 179 -18.72 26.62 -17.99
C TYR A 179 -18.47 27.77 -17.01
N GLU A 180 -19.33 28.79 -17.04
CA GLU A 180 -19.22 29.97 -16.17
C GLU A 180 -19.44 29.60 -14.71
N VAL A 181 -18.57 30.09 -13.83
CA VAL A 181 -18.59 29.77 -12.40
C VAL A 181 -18.18 30.97 -11.56
N ASP A 182 -18.85 31.14 -10.42
CA ASP A 182 -18.47 32.16 -9.43
C ASP A 182 -17.30 31.71 -8.53
N CYS A 183 -17.09 30.40 -8.41
CA CYS A 183 -16.10 29.80 -7.53
C CYS A 183 -15.56 28.50 -8.12
N ILE A 184 -14.23 28.31 -8.02
CA ILE A 184 -13.56 27.07 -8.41
C ILE A 184 -12.99 26.41 -7.15
N ILE A 185 -13.31 25.12 -6.97
CA ILE A 185 -12.76 24.28 -5.90
C ILE A 185 -11.77 23.29 -6.53
N PHE A 186 -10.48 23.39 -6.17
CA PHE A 186 -9.45 22.46 -6.64
C PHE A 186 -9.40 21.21 -5.76
N ALA A 187 -10.07 20.15 -6.20
CA ALA A 187 -10.00 18.80 -5.60
C ALA A 187 -9.03 17.88 -6.39
N THR A 188 -7.88 18.40 -6.81
CA THR A 188 -6.98 17.79 -7.81
C THR A 188 -5.87 16.90 -7.23
N GLY A 189 -5.92 16.59 -5.93
CA GLY A 189 -4.98 15.68 -5.28
C GLY A 189 -3.72 16.35 -4.75
N PHE A 190 -2.62 15.58 -4.67
CA PHE A 190 -1.37 15.97 -4.04
C PHE A 190 -0.17 15.59 -4.90
N GLU A 191 0.96 16.24 -4.64
CA GLU A 191 2.23 15.86 -5.25
C GLU A 191 2.71 14.49 -4.73
N VAL A 192 3.07 13.62 -5.67
CA VAL A 192 3.60 12.27 -5.42
C VAL A 192 4.80 11.99 -6.33
N GLY A 193 5.67 11.08 -5.92
CA GLY A 193 6.77 10.63 -6.78
C GLY A 193 7.90 11.64 -7.01
N THR A 194 7.84 12.82 -6.40
CA THR A 194 8.92 13.81 -6.40
C THR A 194 10.03 13.47 -5.40
N ASP A 195 11.17 14.14 -5.52
CA ASP A 195 12.30 13.97 -4.61
C ASP A 195 11.90 14.30 -3.15
N TYR A 196 12.69 13.80 -2.20
CA TYR A 196 12.37 13.98 -0.78
C TYR A 196 12.36 15.45 -0.35
N ALA A 197 13.35 16.24 -0.77
CA ALA A 197 13.52 17.62 -0.32
C ALA A 197 12.37 18.51 -0.81
N ARG A 198 11.92 18.31 -2.06
CA ARG A 198 10.74 18.98 -2.62
C ARG A 198 9.47 18.67 -1.84
N ARG A 199 9.24 17.40 -1.47
CA ARG A 199 8.07 17.00 -0.66
C ARG A 199 8.13 17.50 0.77
N ALA A 200 9.33 17.50 1.36
CA ALA A 200 9.55 17.96 2.73
C ALA A 200 9.52 19.49 2.84
N GLY A 201 9.79 20.21 1.75
CA GLY A 201 9.94 21.67 1.72
C GLY A 201 11.27 22.16 2.30
N TYR A 202 12.21 21.25 2.58
CA TYR A 202 13.54 21.57 3.10
C TYR A 202 14.57 20.51 2.71
N GLN A 203 15.84 20.92 2.72
CA GLN A 203 16.99 20.05 2.49
C GLN A 203 17.53 19.54 3.82
N VAL A 204 17.72 18.21 3.95
CA VAL A 204 18.50 17.63 5.05
C VAL A 204 19.94 17.50 4.59
N THR A 205 20.86 18.04 5.38
CA THR A 205 22.30 17.96 5.15
C THR A 205 22.94 17.11 6.24
N GLY A 206 23.65 16.08 5.83
CA GLY A 206 24.34 15.13 6.68
C GLY A 206 25.79 15.53 6.96
N VAL A 207 26.58 14.52 7.31
CA VAL A 207 28.04 14.60 7.50
C VAL A 207 28.71 15.06 6.20
N ASP A 208 29.77 15.87 6.32
CA ASP A 208 30.56 16.41 5.21
C ASP A 208 29.75 17.19 4.15
N GLY A 209 28.57 17.72 4.54
CA GLY A 209 27.73 18.50 3.64
C GLY A 209 26.87 17.66 2.68
N LEU A 210 26.81 16.33 2.85
CA LEU A 210 26.03 15.46 1.98
C LEU A 210 24.54 15.78 2.04
N ALA A 211 23.95 16.20 0.92
CA ALA A 211 22.52 16.43 0.81
C ALA A 211 21.76 15.10 0.68
N ILE A 212 20.62 14.95 1.35
CA ILE A 212 19.80 13.73 1.24
C ILE A 212 19.26 13.51 -0.19
N SER A 213 19.04 14.59 -0.94
CA SER A 213 18.66 14.56 -2.35
C SER A 213 19.74 13.89 -3.19
N ASP A 214 21.01 14.21 -2.91
CA ASP A 214 22.16 13.66 -3.63
C ASP A 214 22.36 12.19 -3.25
N LYS A 215 22.23 11.88 -1.94
CA LYS A 215 22.34 10.50 -1.47
C LYS A 215 21.29 9.58 -2.11
N TRP A 216 20.06 10.06 -2.28
CA TRP A 216 18.96 9.26 -2.83
C TRP A 216 18.70 9.51 -4.32
N ALA A 217 19.58 10.25 -5.01
CA ALA A 217 19.47 10.53 -6.43
C ALA A 217 19.38 9.23 -7.25
N ASP A 218 20.16 8.22 -6.87
CA ASP A 218 20.22 6.89 -7.49
C ASP A 218 19.32 5.83 -6.83
N GLY A 219 18.41 6.28 -5.97
CA GLY A 219 17.42 5.47 -5.28
C GLY A 219 17.66 5.49 -3.78
N MET A 220 16.60 5.35 -3.01
CA MET A 220 16.66 5.39 -1.57
C MET A 220 17.57 4.28 -1.05
N THR A 221 18.40 4.62 -0.07
CA THR A 221 19.15 3.66 0.73
C THR A 221 18.93 3.95 2.20
N SER A 222 18.59 2.91 2.94
CA SER A 222 18.30 3.02 4.36
C SER A 222 18.55 1.71 5.09
N TYR A 223 18.49 1.76 6.42
CA TYR A 223 18.31 0.60 7.28
C TYR A 223 16.94 0.67 7.94
N HIS A 224 16.15 -0.41 7.78
CA HIS A 224 14.75 -0.52 8.21
C HIS A 224 13.83 0.60 7.68
N GLY A 225 14.18 1.28 6.60
CA GLY A 225 13.38 2.39 6.05
C GLY A 225 13.51 3.72 6.81
N MET A 226 14.21 3.74 7.96
CA MET A 226 14.20 4.88 8.88
C MET A 226 15.55 5.54 9.10
N HIS A 227 16.65 4.82 8.90
CA HIS A 227 18.00 5.32 9.09
C HIS A 227 18.74 5.37 7.77
N THR A 228 19.56 6.39 7.53
CA THR A 228 20.44 6.41 6.36
C THR A 228 21.83 6.90 6.75
N ARG A 229 22.85 6.19 6.28
CA ARG A 229 24.27 6.49 6.52
C ARG A 229 24.64 7.89 6.00
N GLY A 230 25.53 8.60 6.68
CA GLY A 230 25.79 10.03 6.46
C GLY A 230 24.84 10.97 7.21
N PHE A 231 23.78 10.48 7.87
CA PHE A 231 22.76 11.30 8.55
C PHE A 231 22.53 10.81 9.99
N PRO A 232 23.52 10.96 10.89
CA PRO A 232 23.41 10.49 12.27
C PRO A 232 22.29 11.21 13.03
N ASN A 233 21.59 10.48 13.90
CA ASN A 233 20.44 10.96 14.68
C ASN A 233 19.26 11.51 13.86
N ALA A 234 19.27 11.36 12.53
CA ALA A 234 18.11 11.63 11.68
C ALA A 234 17.27 10.36 11.51
N TYR A 235 15.95 10.52 11.57
CA TYR A 235 14.98 9.44 11.42
C TYR A 235 13.97 9.83 10.34
N PHE A 236 13.87 9.02 9.30
CA PHE A 236 12.99 9.28 8.16
C PHE A 236 11.75 8.40 8.27
N PHE A 237 10.57 9.02 8.31
CA PHE A 237 9.31 8.30 8.39
C PHE A 237 8.69 8.20 7.00
N GLY A 238 8.19 7.02 6.64
CA GLY A 238 7.55 6.83 5.35
C GLY A 238 7.35 5.37 4.95
N PRO A 239 6.74 5.15 3.79
CA PRO A 239 6.46 3.80 3.30
C PRO A 239 7.64 3.17 2.52
N LEU A 240 8.57 3.99 2.00
CA LEU A 240 9.70 3.50 1.22
C LEU A 240 10.65 2.70 2.11
N GLN A 241 11.04 1.52 1.63
CA GLN A 241 11.83 0.52 2.36
C GLN A 241 11.29 0.15 3.75
N GLY A 242 10.01 0.44 4.01
CA GLY A 242 9.30 0.13 5.26
C GLY A 242 7.97 -0.57 4.99
N GLY A 243 7.15 -0.73 6.03
CA GLY A 243 5.84 -1.39 5.91
C GLY A 243 4.78 -0.44 5.35
N PHE A 244 4.37 -0.63 4.08
CA PHE A 244 3.22 0.08 3.52
C PHE A 244 1.91 -0.55 3.97
N SER A 245 1.03 0.27 4.56
CA SER A 245 -0.30 -0.13 5.04
C SER A 245 -1.35 0.88 4.56
N ALA A 246 -2.54 0.39 4.22
CA ALA A 246 -3.67 1.26 3.90
C ALA A 246 -4.14 2.07 5.13
N ASN A 247 -3.91 1.53 6.32
CA ASN A 247 -4.00 2.23 7.59
C ASN A 247 -2.66 2.92 7.92
N PHE A 248 -2.39 4.06 7.29
CA PHE A 248 -1.11 4.75 7.40
C PHE A 248 -0.72 5.10 8.85
N THR A 249 -1.70 5.33 9.73
CA THR A 249 -1.42 5.63 11.16
C THR A 249 -0.85 4.42 11.90
N TYR A 250 -1.18 3.19 11.49
CA TYR A 250 -0.58 1.99 12.06
C TYR A 250 0.89 1.86 11.67
N ALA A 251 1.22 2.12 10.39
CA ALA A 251 2.61 2.14 9.94
C ALA A 251 3.44 3.20 10.67
N LEU A 252 2.89 4.40 10.87
CA LEU A 252 3.56 5.46 11.61
C LEU A 252 3.76 5.10 13.09
N ASP A 253 2.77 4.49 13.74
CA ASP A 253 2.88 4.02 15.12
C ASP A 253 3.99 2.97 15.27
N GLU A 254 4.07 1.98 14.38
CA GLU A 254 5.14 0.97 14.40
C GLU A 254 6.54 1.57 14.19
N GLN A 255 6.67 2.56 13.29
CA GLN A 255 7.91 3.30 13.09
C GLN A 255 8.26 4.13 14.34
N ALA A 256 7.28 4.81 14.93
CA ALA A 256 7.47 5.63 16.12
C ALA A 256 7.90 4.78 17.32
N ARG A 257 7.27 3.62 17.54
CA ARG A 257 7.67 2.64 18.57
C ARG A 257 9.10 2.14 18.35
N HIS A 258 9.49 1.91 17.09
CA HIS A 258 10.85 1.48 16.76
C HIS A 258 11.89 2.57 17.07
N VAL A 259 11.65 3.79 16.61
CA VAL A 259 12.55 4.93 16.87
C VAL A 259 12.62 5.24 18.36
N ALA A 260 11.48 5.27 19.06
CA ALA A 260 11.43 5.53 20.50
C ALA A 260 12.24 4.50 21.30
N TYR A 261 12.15 3.22 20.93
CA TYR A 261 12.97 2.16 21.53
C TYR A 261 14.48 2.41 21.31
N ILE A 262 14.89 2.79 20.09
CA ILE A 262 16.30 3.10 19.80
C ILE A 262 16.78 4.29 20.62
N VAL A 263 15.99 5.37 20.67
CA VAL A 263 16.33 6.57 21.45
C VAL A 263 16.45 6.25 22.94
N ASP A 264 15.55 5.43 23.49
CA ASP A 264 15.62 5.01 24.89
C ASP A 264 16.86 4.15 25.16
N ALA A 265 17.15 3.17 24.30
CA ALA A 265 18.35 2.35 24.40
C ALA A 265 19.64 3.19 24.33
N MET A 266 19.69 4.21 23.45
CA MET A 266 20.80 5.16 23.38
C MET A 266 20.99 5.94 24.68
N LYS A 267 19.89 6.43 25.27
CA LYS A 267 19.91 7.14 26.57
C LYS A 267 20.42 6.23 27.69
N GLN A 268 19.91 5.01 27.78
CA GLN A 268 20.32 4.04 28.80
C GLN A 268 21.81 3.66 28.67
N ARG A 269 22.33 3.58 27.45
CA ARG A 269 23.74 3.27 27.15
C ARG A 269 24.67 4.49 27.22
N GLY A 270 24.14 5.69 27.49
CA GLY A 270 24.91 6.93 27.53
C GLY A 270 25.52 7.33 26.18
N LYS A 271 24.92 6.87 25.07
CA LYS A 271 25.38 7.13 23.69
C LYS A 271 24.66 8.34 23.11
N LYS A 272 25.32 9.08 22.22
CA LYS A 272 24.81 10.36 21.67
C LYS A 272 24.72 10.38 20.15
N ARG A 273 25.31 9.39 19.48
CA ARG A 273 25.28 9.27 18.01
C ARG A 273 24.79 7.90 17.62
N VAL A 274 23.74 7.81 16.83
CA VAL A 274 23.24 6.56 16.22
C VAL A 274 23.07 6.75 14.71
N GLU A 275 23.46 5.73 13.96
CA GLU A 275 23.37 5.73 12.50
C GLU A 275 23.39 4.30 11.96
N ALA A 276 22.86 4.06 10.76
CA ALA A 276 23.04 2.78 10.08
C ALA A 276 24.53 2.48 9.85
N SER A 277 24.93 1.22 10.06
CA SER A 277 26.23 0.74 9.57
C SER A 277 26.20 0.62 8.04
N PRO A 278 27.34 0.74 7.35
CA PRO A 278 27.41 0.55 5.89
C PRO A 278 26.88 -0.82 5.45
N GLU A 279 27.21 -1.87 6.20
CA GLU A 279 26.82 -3.25 5.90
C GLU A 279 25.31 -3.44 6.08
N ALA A 280 24.73 -2.85 7.13
CA ALA A 280 23.31 -2.95 7.42
C ALA A 280 22.45 -2.21 6.39
N GLU A 281 22.87 -1.00 5.96
CA GLU A 281 22.20 -0.26 4.90
C GLU A 281 22.25 -1.02 3.57
N ALA A 282 23.42 -1.53 3.19
CA ALA A 282 23.56 -2.32 1.95
C ALA A 282 22.75 -3.63 2.00
N ALA A 283 22.78 -4.35 3.14
CA ALA A 283 22.00 -5.56 3.33
C ALA A 283 20.49 -5.30 3.25
N TRP A 284 20.02 -4.18 3.82
CA TRP A 284 18.61 -3.80 3.75
C TRP A 284 18.17 -3.44 2.34
N VAL A 285 18.98 -2.72 1.57
CA VAL A 285 18.69 -2.45 0.15
C VAL A 285 18.55 -3.75 -0.62
N ASN A 286 19.46 -4.72 -0.42
CA ASN A 286 19.37 -6.03 -1.06
C ASN A 286 18.10 -6.79 -0.67
N GLU A 287 17.73 -6.78 0.60
CA GLU A 287 16.48 -7.36 1.11
C GLU A 287 15.25 -6.73 0.43
N ILE A 288 15.22 -5.39 0.28
CA ILE A 288 14.13 -4.70 -0.42
C ILE A 288 14.07 -5.12 -1.89
N VAL A 289 15.22 -5.16 -2.58
CA VAL A 289 15.28 -5.51 -4.01
C VAL A 289 14.90 -6.97 -4.24
N GLU A 290 15.34 -7.90 -3.38
CA GLU A 290 15.01 -9.32 -3.44
C GLU A 290 13.52 -9.57 -3.20
N LYS A 291 12.95 -8.86 -2.22
CA LYS A 291 11.54 -9.01 -1.84
C LYS A 291 10.60 -8.13 -2.65
N ALA A 292 11.12 -7.20 -3.45
CA ALA A 292 10.33 -6.30 -4.28
C ALA A 292 9.27 -7.08 -5.05
N ARG A 293 8.01 -6.64 -4.92
CA ARG A 293 6.90 -7.30 -5.60
C ARG A 293 6.94 -6.95 -7.07
N GLU A 294 6.77 -7.94 -7.93
CA GLU A 294 6.54 -7.73 -9.36
C GLU A 294 5.11 -7.19 -9.56
N THR A 295 4.90 -5.91 -9.28
CA THR A 295 3.62 -5.22 -9.52
C THR A 295 3.60 -4.46 -10.84
N GLU A 296 4.71 -4.46 -11.57
CA GLU A 296 4.87 -3.66 -12.79
C GLU A 296 3.81 -4.03 -13.84
N SER A 297 3.60 -5.32 -14.11
CA SER A 297 2.59 -5.77 -15.08
C SER A 297 1.16 -5.37 -14.69
N PHE A 298 0.85 -5.38 -13.40
CA PHE A 298 -0.43 -4.88 -12.89
C PHE A 298 -0.55 -3.36 -13.06
N GLN A 299 0.48 -2.61 -12.67
CA GLN A 299 0.51 -1.15 -12.75
C GLN A 299 0.53 -0.63 -14.20
N ALA A 300 1.13 -1.39 -15.13
CA ALA A 300 1.12 -1.11 -16.57
C ALA A 300 -0.27 -1.25 -17.19
N ALA A 301 -1.10 -2.16 -16.65
CA ALA A 301 -2.48 -2.34 -17.07
C ALA A 301 -3.45 -1.33 -16.42
N CYS A 302 -2.97 -0.48 -15.52
CA CYS A 302 -3.78 0.53 -14.84
C CYS A 302 -3.84 1.85 -15.62
N THR A 303 -4.99 2.50 -15.58
CA THR A 303 -5.13 3.91 -15.99
C THR A 303 -4.13 4.81 -15.23
N PRO A 304 -3.58 5.87 -15.85
CA PRO A 304 -2.64 6.80 -15.21
C PRO A 304 -3.13 7.30 -13.86
N GLY A 305 -2.27 7.28 -12.85
CA GLY A 305 -2.52 7.84 -11.51
C GLY A 305 -1.31 7.79 -10.59
N TYR A 306 -1.45 8.36 -9.39
CA TYR A 306 -0.33 8.42 -8.44
C TYR A 306 0.25 7.05 -8.00
N TYR A 307 -0.51 5.97 -8.08
CA TYR A 307 -0.02 4.62 -7.81
C TYR A 307 1.01 4.14 -8.85
N ASN A 308 0.85 4.52 -10.12
CA ASN A 308 1.75 4.18 -11.22
C ASN A 308 2.48 5.39 -11.82
N ASN A 309 2.55 6.50 -11.06
CA ASN A 309 3.22 7.74 -11.44
C ASN A 309 2.74 8.26 -12.81
N GLU A 310 1.43 8.33 -12.99
CA GLU A 310 0.79 8.74 -14.26
C GLU A 310 1.23 7.87 -15.46
N GLY A 311 1.49 6.58 -15.22
CA GLY A 311 1.96 5.63 -16.22
C GLY A 311 3.48 5.55 -16.37
N HIS A 312 4.25 6.41 -15.69
CA HIS A 312 5.70 6.40 -15.70
C HIS A 312 6.27 5.39 -14.68
N LEU A 313 6.30 4.11 -15.08
CA LEU A 313 6.67 2.97 -14.22
C LEU A 313 8.17 2.87 -13.84
N THR A 314 8.99 3.87 -14.15
CA THR A 314 10.41 3.90 -13.77
C THR A 314 10.56 4.07 -12.25
N ARG A 315 10.20 3.06 -11.48
CA ARG A 315 10.53 2.91 -10.07
C ARG A 315 11.64 1.90 -9.95
N ARG A 316 12.75 2.35 -9.36
CA ARG A 316 13.84 1.45 -8.98
C ARG A 316 13.30 0.44 -7.98
N ARG A 317 13.78 -0.80 -8.04
CA ARG A 317 13.35 -1.87 -7.12
C ARG A 317 13.58 -1.52 -5.65
N GLN A 318 14.61 -0.72 -5.35
CA GLN A 318 14.91 -0.23 -4.00
C GLN A 318 14.00 0.93 -3.53
N ASP A 319 13.24 1.56 -4.43
CA ASP A 319 12.28 2.63 -4.13
C ASP A 319 10.87 2.04 -3.86
N GLN A 320 10.83 0.86 -3.26
CA GLN A 320 9.60 0.14 -2.93
C GLN A 320 9.46 -0.05 -1.42
N ALA A 321 8.22 -0.30 -0.98
CA ALA A 321 7.95 -0.78 0.37
C ALA A 321 8.45 -2.22 0.57
N TYR A 322 8.54 -2.66 1.82
CA TYR A 322 8.90 -4.02 2.19
C TYR A 322 7.93 -5.04 1.57
N GLY A 323 8.44 -5.90 0.68
CA GLY A 323 7.61 -6.70 -0.21
C GLY A 323 6.83 -7.85 0.44
N GLU A 324 7.17 -8.29 1.65
CA GLU A 324 6.32 -9.25 2.39
C GLU A 324 5.10 -8.58 3.04
N GLY A 325 5.01 -7.24 2.96
CA GLY A 325 3.90 -6.45 3.47
C GLY A 325 4.11 -5.95 4.90
N PRO A 326 3.16 -5.11 5.38
CA PRO A 326 3.33 -4.33 6.61
C PRO A 326 3.44 -5.21 7.85
N VAL A 327 2.59 -6.25 7.99
CA VAL A 327 2.63 -7.13 9.17
C VAL A 327 3.97 -7.85 9.31
N ALA A 328 4.56 -8.33 8.20
CA ALA A 328 5.86 -8.99 8.23
C ALA A 328 6.98 -8.02 8.61
N PHE A 329 6.92 -6.79 8.10
CA PHE A 329 7.83 -5.72 8.48
C PHE A 329 7.71 -5.36 9.97
N PHE A 330 6.49 -5.21 10.50
CA PHE A 330 6.27 -4.91 11.92
C PHE A 330 6.77 -6.04 12.82
N ASP A 331 6.56 -7.30 12.44
CA ASP A 331 7.09 -8.46 13.15
C ASP A 331 8.63 -8.49 13.12
N LEU A 332 9.24 -8.09 11.99
CA LEU A 332 10.70 -7.94 11.86
C LEU A 332 11.23 -6.89 12.83
N LEU A 333 10.62 -5.70 12.86
CA LEU A 333 11.02 -4.64 13.78
C LEU A 333 10.84 -5.07 15.24
N ALA A 334 9.71 -5.68 15.57
CA ALA A 334 9.44 -6.18 16.92
C ALA A 334 10.49 -7.20 17.35
N LYS A 335 10.79 -8.19 16.51
CA LYS A 335 11.82 -9.21 16.77
C LYS A 335 13.20 -8.58 16.97
N TRP A 336 13.59 -7.64 16.12
CA TRP A 336 14.86 -6.93 16.26
C TRP A 336 14.97 -6.21 17.62
N ARG A 337 13.88 -5.54 18.05
CA ARG A 337 13.83 -4.89 19.37
C ARG A 337 13.98 -5.87 20.53
N THR A 338 13.41 -7.07 20.43
CA THR A 338 13.53 -8.08 21.52
C THR A 338 14.95 -8.60 21.74
N GLN A 339 15.85 -8.44 20.77
CA GLN A 339 17.23 -8.89 20.90
C GLN A 339 18.07 -7.93 21.76
N ASP A 340 17.66 -6.68 21.87
CA ASP A 340 18.32 -5.63 22.66
C ASP A 340 19.80 -5.39 22.35
N ARG A 341 20.20 -5.55 21.08
CA ARG A 341 21.61 -5.34 20.67
C ARG A 341 21.84 -4.07 19.85
N LEU A 342 20.79 -3.51 19.25
CA LEU A 342 20.89 -2.47 18.22
C LEU A 342 21.71 -2.93 16.99
N ASP A 343 21.57 -4.20 16.61
CA ASP A 343 22.32 -4.78 15.48
C ASP A 343 22.12 -3.95 14.20
N GLY A 344 23.20 -3.65 13.50
CA GLY A 344 23.18 -2.85 12.27
C GLY A 344 23.19 -1.33 12.48
N LEU A 345 23.21 -0.86 13.73
CA LEU A 345 23.41 0.55 14.07
C LEU A 345 24.79 0.79 14.69
N ASP A 346 25.53 1.74 14.13
CA ASP A 346 26.74 2.29 14.75
C ASP A 346 26.33 3.27 15.84
N ILE A 347 26.80 3.02 17.07
CA ILE A 347 26.50 3.86 18.24
C ILE A 347 27.79 4.42 18.84
N ALA A 348 27.83 5.72 19.11
CA ALA A 348 28.97 6.40 19.76
C ALA A 348 28.55 7.26 20.94
#